data_AF-A0A1A0MTB1-F1
#
_entry.id   AF-A0A1A0MTB1-F1
#
_cell.length_a   1.000
_cell.length_b   1.000
_cell.length_c   1.000
_cell.angle_alpha   90.00
_cell.angle_beta   90.00
_cell.angle_gamma   90.00
#
_symmetry.space_group_name_H-M   'P 1'
#
loop_
_entity.id
_entity.type
_entity.pdbx_description
1 polymer ?
#
loop_
_entity_poly.entity_id
_entity_poly.type
_entity_poly.pdbx_seq_one_letter_code
_entity_poly.pdbx_strand_id
1 'polypeptide(L)'
;MERADDSAAGFPGATMHEQIASIAAAQADGKLTGELPAAVLFTLVLTIASMWHNLSPTLLTVIGIDDHAQRKAIVCDAVTRLITTSAGDTAGPSARTRRANVHPPNTLP
;
A
#
# COMPACT_ATOMS: atom_id res chain seq x y z
N MET A 1 38.00 15.11 27.02
CA MET A 1 38.20 14.34 25.78
C MET A 1 36.94 13.52 25.59
N GLU A 2 35.97 14.05 24.86
CA GLU A 2 34.80 13.29 24.41
C GLU A 2 34.46 13.83 23.02
N ARG A 3 35.12 13.28 22.00
CA ARG A 3 34.62 13.38 20.63
C ARG A 3 33.55 12.30 20.56
N ALA A 4 32.29 12.71 20.73
CA ALA A 4 31.17 11.89 20.34
C ALA A 4 31.33 11.60 18.85
N ASP A 5 31.25 10.32 18.54
CA ASP A 5 31.34 9.73 17.21
C ASP A 5 30.24 10.32 16.32
N ASP A 6 30.56 11.40 15.61
CA ASP A 6 29.81 11.93 14.47
C ASP A 6 30.03 11.00 13.27
N SER A 7 29.71 9.71 13.44
CA SER A 7 29.83 8.72 12.38
C SER A 7 28.44 8.32 11.90
N ALA A 8 28.20 8.72 10.64
CA ALA A 8 27.15 8.26 9.74
C ALA A 8 25.75 8.85 9.94
N ALA A 9 25.65 10.19 9.92
CA ALA A 9 24.52 10.80 9.23
C ALA A 9 24.68 10.57 7.72
N GLY A 10 24.52 9.31 7.28
CA GLY A 10 24.44 8.97 5.87
C GLY A 10 23.32 9.80 5.23
N PHE A 11 23.59 10.38 4.05
CA PHE A 11 22.61 11.19 3.34
C PHE A 11 21.30 10.39 3.24
N PRO A 12 20.13 10.94 3.64
CA PRO A 12 18.88 10.19 3.68
C PRO A 12 18.53 9.52 2.34
N GLY A 13 18.99 10.08 1.23
CA GLY A 13 18.83 9.48 -0.10
C GLY A 13 19.59 8.16 -0.29
N ALA A 14 20.78 7.99 0.31
CA ALA A 14 21.55 6.75 0.21
C ALA A 14 20.82 5.58 0.88
N THR A 15 20.24 5.82 2.05
CA THR A 15 19.44 4.81 2.76
C THR A 15 18.11 4.53 2.05
N MET A 16 17.52 5.51 1.37
CA MET A 16 16.32 5.29 0.54
C MET A 16 16.64 4.44 -0.70
N HIS A 17 17.77 4.70 -1.38
CA HIS A 17 18.19 3.88 -2.51
C HIS A 17 18.48 2.43 -2.11
N GLU A 18 19.11 2.19 -0.97
CA GLU A 18 19.33 0.85 -0.41
C GLU A 18 18.01 0.13 -0.09
N GLN A 19 17.03 0.82 0.51
CA GLN A 19 15.72 0.26 0.78
C GLN A 19 14.97 -0.11 -0.51
N ILE A 20 15.03 0.75 -1.53
CA ILE A 20 14.44 0.46 -2.85
C ILE A 20 15.13 -0.76 -3.49
N ALA A 21 16.45 -0.84 -3.40
CA ALA A 21 17.20 -1.99 -3.92
C ALA A 21 16.83 -3.29 -3.18
N SER A 22 16.64 -3.23 -1.86
CA SER A 22 16.18 -4.36 -1.06
C SER A 22 14.78 -4.84 -1.46
N ILE A 23 13.85 -3.91 -1.71
CA ILE A 23 12.52 -4.23 -2.24
C ILE A 23 12.64 -4.89 -3.62
N ALA A 24 13.45 -4.33 -4.52
CA ALA A 24 13.66 -4.89 -5.85
C ALA A 24 14.22 -6.32 -5.80
N ALA A 25 15.18 -6.59 -4.90
CA ALA A 25 15.70 -7.94 -4.69
C ALA A 25 14.62 -8.90 -4.17
N ALA A 26 13.79 -8.46 -3.22
CA ALA A 26 12.70 -9.28 -2.71
C ALA A 26 11.60 -9.56 -3.76
N GLN A 27 11.35 -8.62 -4.67
CA GLN A 27 10.46 -8.82 -5.82
C GLN A 27 11.06 -9.82 -6.82
N ALA A 28 12.36 -9.72 -7.12
CA ALA A 28 13.07 -10.67 -7.99
C ALA A 28 13.08 -12.10 -7.42
N ASP A 29 13.15 -12.23 -6.09
CA ASP A 29 13.03 -13.50 -5.36
C ASP A 29 11.58 -14.02 -5.27
N GLY A 30 10.57 -13.27 -5.75
CA GLY A 30 9.16 -13.63 -5.65
C GLY A 30 8.56 -13.52 -4.25
N LYS A 31 9.23 -12.86 -3.32
CA LYS A 31 8.77 -12.67 -1.92
C LYS A 31 7.75 -11.54 -1.79
N LEU A 32 7.79 -10.55 -2.68
CA LEU A 32 6.86 -9.43 -2.76
C LEU A 32 6.18 -9.40 -4.13
N THR A 33 5.03 -8.74 -4.22
CA THR A 33 4.37 -8.47 -5.50
C THR A 33 5.27 -7.75 -6.49
N GLY A 34 5.24 -8.16 -7.76
CA GLY A 34 5.94 -7.50 -8.86
C GLY A 34 5.08 -6.51 -9.65
N GLU A 35 3.84 -6.25 -9.24
CA GLU A 35 2.91 -5.36 -9.97
C GLU A 35 3.31 -3.90 -9.97
N LEU A 36 3.98 -3.48 -8.89
CA LEU A 36 4.42 -2.11 -8.70
C LEU A 36 5.94 -2.04 -8.79
N PRO A 37 6.51 -1.03 -9.47
CA PRO A 37 7.94 -0.78 -9.42
C PRO A 37 8.42 -0.62 -7.97
N ALA A 38 9.60 -1.15 -7.63
CA ALA A 38 10.15 -1.12 -6.28
C ALA A 38 10.13 0.28 -5.63
N ALA A 39 10.52 1.31 -6.40
CA ALA A 39 10.52 2.69 -5.93
C ALA A 39 9.10 3.21 -5.62
N VAL A 40 8.10 2.84 -6.42
CA VAL A 40 6.70 3.19 -6.18
C VAL A 40 6.18 2.48 -4.93
N LEU A 41 6.49 1.18 -4.78
CA LEU A 41 6.10 0.42 -3.59
C LEU A 41 6.72 0.99 -2.32
N PHE A 42 8.02 1.34 -2.37
CA PHE A 42 8.72 2.03 -1.29
C PHE A 42 8.00 3.34 -0.90
N THR A 43 7.71 4.19 -1.89
CA THR A 43 7.05 5.47 -1.64
C THR A 43 5.67 5.28 -1.01
N LEU A 44 4.86 4.32 -1.50
CA LEU A 44 3.54 4.05 -0.92
C LEU A 44 3.62 3.61 0.55
N VAL A 45 4.52 2.68 0.86
CA VAL A 45 4.72 2.20 2.24
C VAL A 45 5.17 3.34 3.15
N LEU A 46 6.14 4.14 2.70
CA LEU A 46 6.61 5.31 3.43
C LEU A 46 5.49 6.32 3.66
N THR A 47 4.72 6.66 2.62
CA THR A 47 3.62 7.62 2.71
C THR A 47 2.54 7.16 3.68
N ILE A 48 2.14 5.88 3.64
CA ILE A 48 1.18 5.32 4.60
C ILE A 48 1.74 5.46 6.02
N ALA A 49 2.96 4.99 6.28
CA ALA A 49 3.56 5.07 7.61
C ALA A 49 3.66 6.51 8.11
N SER A 50 4.12 7.44 7.27
CA SER A 50 4.24 8.86 7.60
C SER A 50 2.88 9.51 7.87
N MET A 51 1.85 9.20 7.08
CA MET A 51 0.50 9.72 7.30
C MET A 51 -0.04 9.30 8.66
N TRP A 52 0.07 8.02 9.00
CA TRP A 52 -0.40 7.50 10.29
C TRP A 52 0.44 8.00 11.48
N HIS A 53 1.73 8.24 11.27
CA HIS A 53 2.58 8.85 12.29
C HIS A 53 2.15 10.28 12.63
N ASN A 54 1.77 11.06 11.61
CA ASN A 54 1.38 12.46 11.74
C ASN A 54 -0.13 12.67 11.97
N LEU A 55 -0.90 11.59 12.18
CA LEU A 55 -2.34 11.68 12.35
C LEU A 55 -2.69 12.48 13.61
N SER A 56 -3.61 13.44 13.49
CA SER A 56 -4.02 14.25 14.65
C SER A 56 -4.87 13.42 15.63
N PRO A 57 -4.82 13.73 16.94
CA PRO A 57 -5.67 13.09 17.93
C PRO A 57 -7.16 13.22 17.61
N THR A 58 -7.59 14.37 17.08
CA THR A 58 -8.98 14.60 16.65
C THR A 58 -9.42 13.58 15.61
N LEU A 59 -8.58 13.30 14.60
CA LEU A 59 -8.94 12.34 13.56
C LEU A 59 -8.95 10.91 14.12
N LEU A 60 -8.01 10.57 15.02
CA LEU A 60 -8.00 9.29 15.74
C LEU A 60 -9.31 9.05 16.52
N THR A 61 -9.81 10.07 17.22
CA THR A 61 -11.10 10.01 17.91
C THR A 61 -12.27 9.81 16.93
N VAL A 62 -12.28 10.53 15.79
CA VAL A 62 -13.34 10.39 14.78
C VAL A 62 -13.39 8.98 14.17
N ILE A 63 -12.23 8.36 13.95
CA ILE A 63 -12.14 7.00 13.40
C ILE A 63 -12.16 5.90 14.48
N GLY A 64 -12.33 6.27 15.76
CA GLY A 64 -12.44 5.33 16.88
C GLY A 64 -11.18 4.50 17.13
N ILE A 65 -9.99 5.09 16.96
CA ILE A 65 -8.70 4.43 17.23
C ILE A 65 -8.03 5.17 18.38
N ASP A 66 -8.13 4.59 19.58
CA ASP A 66 -7.59 5.18 20.80
C ASP A 66 -6.29 4.51 21.27
N ASP A 67 -5.93 3.37 20.67
CA ASP A 67 -4.77 2.57 21.04
C ASP A 67 -3.68 2.54 19.97
N HIS A 68 -2.43 2.70 20.40
CA HIS A 68 -1.27 2.67 19.53
C HIS A 68 -1.03 1.28 18.91
N ALA A 69 -1.30 0.20 19.64
CA ALA A 69 -1.12 -1.16 19.11
C ALA A 69 -2.18 -1.47 18.03
N GLN A 70 -3.43 -1.05 18.23
CA GLN A 70 -4.49 -1.10 17.22
C GLN A 70 -4.10 -0.31 15.97
N ARG A 71 -3.61 0.93 16.12
CA ARG A 71 -3.10 1.74 14.99
C ARG A 71 -2.02 1.01 14.22
N LYS A 72 -1.02 0.47 14.93
CA LYS A 72 0.09 -0.29 14.33
C LYS A 72 -0.42 -1.52 13.58
N ALA A 73 -1.35 -2.28 14.15
CA ALA A 73 -1.92 -3.47 13.52
C ALA A 73 -2.63 -3.15 12.21
N ILE A 74 -3.41 -2.07 12.17
CA ILE A 74 -4.11 -1.60 10.95
C ILE A 74 -3.12 -1.23 9.85
N VAL A 75 -2.06 -0.48 10.19
CA VAL A 75 -1.02 -0.10 9.23
C VAL A 75 -0.27 -1.33 8.71
N CYS A 76 0.09 -2.25 9.60
CA CYS A 76 0.77 -3.49 9.21
C CYS A 76 -0.12 -4.37 8.31
N ASP A 77 -1.42 -4.51 8.59
CA ASP A 77 -2.34 -5.27 7.73
C ASP A 77 -2.47 -4.62 6.35
N ALA A 78 -2.65 -3.30 6.29
CA ALA A 78 -2.76 -2.57 5.04
C ALA A 78 -1.47 -2.69 4.18
N VAL A 79 -0.29 -2.53 4.80
CA VAL A 79 0.99 -2.70 4.12
C VAL A 79 1.18 -4.16 3.69
N THR A 80 0.81 -5.13 4.52
CA THR A 80 0.91 -6.56 4.16
C THR A 80 0.09 -6.84 2.91
N ARG A 81 -1.18 -6.44 2.86
CA ARG A 81 -2.02 -6.61 1.66
C ARG A 81 -1.40 -5.95 0.44
N LEU A 82 -0.88 -4.72 0.59
CA LEU A 82 -0.24 -3.99 -0.50
C LEU A 82 0.96 -4.74 -1.08
N ILE A 83 1.80 -5.35 -0.24
CA ILE A 83 3.01 -6.04 -0.69
C ILE A 83 2.77 -7.50 -1.11
N THR A 84 1.65 -8.11 -0.69
CA THR A 84 1.28 -9.48 -1.03
C THR A 84 0.28 -9.59 -2.18
N THR A 85 -0.39 -8.49 -2.57
CA THR A 85 -1.39 -8.56 -3.63
C THR A 85 -0.75 -9.07 -4.91
N SER A 86 -1.22 -10.23 -5.37
CA SER A 86 -0.99 -10.73 -6.72
C SER A 86 -2.24 -10.37 -7.51
N ALA A 87 -2.09 -9.72 -8.66
CA ALA A 87 -3.11 -9.38 -9.62
C ALA A 87 -3.57 -10.67 -10.27
N GLY A 88 -4.33 -11.44 -9.50
CA GLY A 88 -5.12 -12.59 -9.93
C GLY A 88 -6.61 -12.44 -9.58
N ASP A 89 -6.98 -11.52 -8.69
CA ASP A 89 -8.37 -11.35 -8.23
C ASP A 89 -9.19 -10.31 -9.00
N THR A 90 -8.71 -9.85 -10.16
CA THR A 90 -9.57 -9.18 -11.15
C THR A 90 -10.16 -10.22 -12.12
N ALA A 91 -10.82 -11.24 -11.57
CA ALA A 91 -11.86 -11.94 -12.31
C ALA A 91 -12.98 -10.90 -12.57
N GLY A 92 -12.87 -10.20 -13.70
CA GLY A 92 -13.91 -9.28 -14.16
C GLY A 92 -15.28 -9.97 -14.13
N PRO A 93 -16.38 -9.22 -13.90
CA PRO A 93 -17.71 -9.79 -13.86
C PRO A 93 -17.93 -10.63 -15.12
N SER A 94 -17.98 -11.94 -14.93
CA SER A 94 -18.08 -12.92 -16.00
C SER A 94 -19.22 -12.55 -16.93
N ALA A 95 -18.92 -12.50 -18.23
CA ALA A 95 -19.87 -12.28 -19.31
C ALA A 95 -20.87 -13.46 -19.47
N ARG A 96 -21.58 -13.83 -18.39
CA ARG A 96 -22.58 -14.91 -18.38
C ARG A 96 -24.02 -14.40 -18.40
N THR A 97 -24.26 -13.12 -18.60
CA THR A 97 -25.63 -12.60 -18.77
C THR A 97 -25.78 -11.83 -20.07
N ARG A 98 -25.41 -12.47 -21.18
CA ARG A 98 -25.94 -12.14 -22.52
C ARG A 98 -26.92 -13.23 -22.93
N ARG A 99 -28.19 -13.13 -22.50
CA ARG A 99 -29.43 -13.52 -23.22
C ARG A 99 -30.63 -13.58 -22.26
N ALA A 100 -31.77 -13.09 -22.74
CA ALA A 100 -33.05 -12.80 -22.06
C ALA A 100 -32.99 -11.46 -21.28
N ASN A 101 -33.60 -10.35 -21.69
CA ASN A 101 -34.90 -10.19 -22.33
C ASN A 101 -34.89 -8.84 -23.09
N VAL A 102 -34.85 -8.84 -24.43
CA VAL A 102 -35.05 -7.62 -25.22
C VAL A 102 -36.55 -7.46 -25.41
N HIS A 103 -37.15 -6.52 -24.67
CA HIS A 103 -38.51 -6.06 -24.92
C HIS A 103 -38.45 -5.00 -26.05
N PRO A 104 -39.25 -5.11 -27.13
CA PRO A 104 -39.23 -4.12 -28.20
C PRO A 104 -39.85 -2.78 -27.74
N PRO A 105 -39.49 -1.66 -28.36
CA PRO A 105 -40.04 -0.36 -28.02
C PRO A 105 -41.51 -0.27 -28.47
N ASN A 106 -42.36 0.16 -27.54
CA ASN A 106 -43.77 0.47 -27.77
C ASN A 106 -43.87 1.75 -28.61
N THR A 107 -44.34 1.66 -29.86
CA THR A 107 -44.74 2.83 -30.64
C THR A 107 -46.23 3.11 -30.43
N LEU A 108 -46.53 4.25 -29.81
CA LEU A 108 -47.86 4.82 -29.63
C LEU A 108 -48.56 5.09 -30.98
N PRO A 109 -49.89 4.90 -31.08
CA PRO A 109 -50.74 5.63 -32.03
C PRO A 109 -51.16 7.00 -31.49
#